data_AF-A0A0D7N816-F1
#
_entry.id   AF-A0A0D7N816-F1
#
_cell.length_a   1.000
_cell.length_b   1.000
_cell.length_c   1.000
_cell.angle_alpha   90.00
_cell.angle_beta   90.00
_cell.angle_gamma   90.00
#
_symmetry.space_group_name_H-M   'P 1'
#
loop_
_entity.id
_entity.type
_entity.pdbx_description
1 polymer ?
#
loop_
_entity_poly.entity_id
_entity_poly.type
_entity_poly.pdbx_seq_one_letter_code
_entity_poly.pdbx_strand_id
1 'polypeptide(L)'
;MRRCPLSAGLVGALMALSGPDHLPLGGLPVMVGKANADEGGKALRAPSVPPARAPSAAVAEEYELASQRGTPEAFELFIARHGDDPLAEKARAELKRLTR
;
A
#
# COMPACT_ATOMS: atom_id res chain seq x y z
N MET A 1 10.10 32.22 -2.44
CA MET A 1 11.32 31.38 -2.48
C MET A 1 11.57 30.80 -1.09
N ARG A 2 11.26 29.53 -0.84
CA ARG A 2 11.46 28.87 0.46
C ARG A 2 12.39 27.68 0.26
N ARG A 3 13.51 27.66 1.01
CA ARG A 3 14.61 26.71 0.87
C ARG A 3 14.36 25.49 1.75
N CYS A 4 14.45 24.29 1.18
CA CYS A 4 14.50 23.01 1.86
C CYS A 4 15.89 22.79 2.49
N PRO A 5 16.00 22.29 3.73
CA PRO A 5 17.22 21.69 4.22
C PRO A 5 17.17 20.16 4.09
N LEU A 6 18.04 19.61 3.24
CA LEU A 6 18.38 18.19 3.17
C LEU A 6 19.22 17.85 4.42
N SER A 7 18.78 16.92 5.26
CA SER A 7 19.60 16.39 6.36
C SER A 7 20.32 15.12 5.93
N ALA A 8 21.64 15.18 6.09
CA ALA A 8 22.63 14.18 5.76
C ALA A 8 22.64 13.02 6.76
N GLY A 9 23.18 11.89 6.29
CA GLY A 9 23.11 10.58 6.92
C GLY A 9 23.85 10.42 8.25
N LEU A 10 23.53 9.32 8.92
CA LEU A 10 24.29 8.79 10.05
C LEU A 10 24.57 7.31 9.82
N VAL A 11 25.85 6.98 9.93
CA VAL A 11 26.50 5.68 9.73
C VAL A 11 26.60 4.93 11.07
N GLY A 12 26.57 3.60 11.01
CA GLY A 12 27.14 2.70 12.03
C GLY A 12 26.09 2.08 12.96
N ALA A 13 26.18 0.82 13.41
CA ALA A 13 27.36 -0.04 13.54
C ALA A 13 27.00 -1.54 13.48
N LEU A 14 27.90 -2.30 12.87
CA LEU A 14 28.01 -3.75 12.89
C LEU A 14 28.37 -4.22 14.31
N MET A 15 27.67 -5.20 14.86
CA MET A 15 28.08 -5.88 16.10
C MET A 15 28.23 -7.37 15.89
N ALA A 16 29.30 -7.86 16.53
CA ALA A 16 30.07 -9.05 16.20
C ALA A 16 29.50 -10.36 16.77
N LEU A 17 29.89 -11.44 16.11
CA LEU A 17 29.74 -12.83 16.51
C LEU A 17 30.48 -13.12 17.84
N SER A 18 29.79 -13.78 18.77
CA SER A 18 30.41 -14.51 19.88
C SER A 18 29.71 -15.87 20.03
N GLY A 19 30.41 -16.96 19.72
CA GLY A 19 30.14 -18.29 20.29
C GLY A 19 30.95 -18.51 21.58
N PRO A 20 31.13 -19.74 22.10
CA PRO A 20 30.50 -21.01 21.72
C PRO A 20 30.02 -21.87 22.94
N ASP A 21 29.46 -23.03 22.62
CA ASP A 21 29.40 -24.29 23.39
C ASP A 21 28.68 -24.33 24.75
N HIS A 22 27.53 -25.01 24.82
CA HIS A 22 27.24 -26.05 25.83
C HIS A 22 26.07 -26.94 25.37
N LEU A 23 26.39 -28.14 24.88
CA LEU A 23 25.49 -29.29 24.81
C LEU A 23 25.20 -29.80 26.23
N PRO A 24 23.93 -30.10 26.57
CA PRO A 24 23.64 -31.24 27.42
C PRO A 24 22.95 -32.32 26.61
N LEU A 25 23.69 -33.42 26.48
CA LEU A 25 23.21 -34.77 26.24
C LEU A 25 21.92 -35.07 27.05
N GLY A 26 21.03 -35.83 26.42
CA GLY A 26 20.31 -36.89 27.13
C GLY A 26 19.11 -36.46 27.96
N GLY A 27 18.00 -36.21 27.27
CA GLY A 27 16.67 -36.29 27.86
C GLY A 27 15.69 -36.74 26.80
N LEU A 28 15.41 -38.04 26.72
CA LEU A 28 14.29 -38.57 25.95
C LEU A 28 13.02 -37.82 26.39
N PRO A 29 12.36 -37.04 25.52
CA PRO A 29 11.02 -36.59 25.86
C PRO A 29 10.15 -37.84 25.85
N VAL A 30 9.71 -38.25 27.04
CA VAL A 30 8.59 -39.17 27.19
C VAL A 30 7.44 -38.60 26.36
N MET A 31 7.13 -39.28 25.25
CA MET A 31 6.02 -38.95 24.37
C MET A 31 4.72 -39.40 25.05
N VAL A 32 4.32 -38.69 26.11
CA VAL A 32 2.98 -38.79 26.72
C VAL A 32 2.39 -37.39 26.69
N GLY A 33 1.91 -37.05 25.50
CA GLY A 33 1.10 -35.88 25.24
C GLY A 33 0.15 -36.26 24.11
N LYS A 34 -1.08 -36.62 24.48
CA LYS A 34 -2.18 -36.89 23.55
C LYS A 34 -2.23 -35.78 22.49
N ALA A 35 -2.03 -36.14 21.22
CA ALA A 35 -2.35 -35.25 20.11
C ALA A 35 -3.87 -35.06 20.12
N ASN A 36 -4.33 -33.93 20.65
CA ASN A 36 -5.67 -33.43 20.39
C ASN A 36 -5.59 -32.68 19.06
N ALA A 37 -5.97 -33.36 17.97
CA ALA A 37 -6.29 -32.68 16.73
C ALA A 37 -7.62 -31.95 16.91
N ASP A 38 -7.58 -30.79 17.56
CA ASP A 38 -8.63 -29.80 17.39
C ASP A 38 -8.35 -29.13 16.04
N GLU A 39 -8.87 -29.74 14.95
CA GLU A 39 -9.20 -28.96 13.76
C GLU A 39 -10.41 -28.08 14.11
N GLY A 40 -10.22 -27.16 15.06
CA GLY A 40 -11.03 -25.97 15.18
C GLY A 40 -10.72 -25.14 13.95
N GLY A 41 -11.40 -25.46 12.84
CA GLY A 41 -11.27 -24.86 11.53
C GLY A 41 -11.41 -23.35 11.57
N LYS A 42 -10.33 -22.66 11.96
CA LYS A 42 -10.12 -21.28 11.60
C LYS A 42 -9.52 -21.32 10.21
N ALA A 43 -10.38 -21.58 9.23
CA ALA A 43 -10.14 -21.13 7.88
C ALA A 43 -9.64 -19.69 8.01
N LEU A 44 -8.38 -19.47 7.60
CA LEU A 44 -7.79 -18.14 7.50
C LEU A 44 -8.87 -17.23 6.94
N ARG A 45 -9.32 -16.23 7.72
CA ARG A 45 -10.28 -15.24 7.23
C ARG A 45 -9.72 -14.74 5.91
N ALA A 46 -10.45 -14.99 4.84
CA ALA A 46 -10.12 -14.44 3.53
C ALA A 46 -9.84 -12.94 3.72
N PRO A 47 -8.83 -12.36 3.04
CA PRO A 47 -8.52 -10.95 3.15
C PRO A 47 -9.82 -10.15 3.06
N SER A 48 -10.12 -9.38 4.11
CA SER A 48 -11.34 -8.58 4.24
C SER A 48 -11.27 -7.33 3.36
N VAL A 49 -10.89 -7.50 2.11
CA VAL A 49 -10.82 -6.40 1.15
C VAL A 49 -12.27 -6.06 0.80
N PRO A 50 -12.68 -4.79 0.97
CA PRO A 50 -14.01 -4.37 0.57
C PRO A 50 -14.24 -4.71 -0.91
N PRO A 51 -15.49 -5.00 -1.31
CA PRO A 51 -15.80 -5.32 -2.70
C PRO A 51 -15.30 -4.21 -3.62
N ALA A 52 -14.70 -4.60 -4.75
CA ALA A 52 -14.27 -3.64 -5.76
C ALA A 52 -15.47 -2.81 -6.21
N ARG A 53 -15.34 -1.48 -6.17
CA ARG A 53 -16.36 -0.57 -6.71
C ARG A 53 -16.52 -0.80 -8.21
N ALA A 54 -17.70 -0.46 -8.74
CA ALA A 54 -17.91 -0.47 -10.17
C ALA A 54 -16.84 0.41 -10.85
N PRO A 55 -16.25 -0.01 -11.98
CA PRO A 55 -15.12 0.68 -12.59
C PRO A 55 -15.49 2.13 -12.94
N SER A 56 -16.70 2.37 -13.44
CA SER A 56 -17.20 3.71 -13.75
C SER A 56 -17.35 4.60 -12.52
N ALA A 57 -17.71 4.04 -11.36
CA ALA A 57 -17.80 4.80 -10.11
C ALA A 57 -16.41 5.24 -9.64
N ALA A 58 -15.40 4.39 -9.78
CA ALA A 58 -14.03 4.75 -9.44
C ALA A 58 -13.49 5.90 -10.33
N VAL A 59 -13.77 5.87 -11.64
CA VAL A 59 -13.38 6.96 -12.55
C VAL A 59 -14.10 8.27 -12.21
N ALA A 60 -15.40 8.21 -11.91
CA ALA A 60 -16.17 9.40 -11.51
C ALA A 60 -15.62 10.04 -10.24
N GLU A 61 -15.27 9.23 -9.22
CA GLU A 61 -14.65 9.72 -7.98
C GLU A 61 -13.27 10.35 -8.24
N GLU A 62 -12.44 9.74 -9.10
CA GLU A 62 -11.15 10.33 -9.47
C GLU A 62 -11.30 11.68 -10.19
N TYR A 63 -12.30 11.81 -11.07
CA TYR A 63 -12.62 13.08 -11.71
C TYR A 63 -13.06 14.13 -10.69
N GLU A 64 -13.91 13.75 -9.73
CA GLU A 64 -14.35 14.65 -8.67
C GLU A 64 -13.17 15.10 -7.80
N LEU A 65 -12.22 14.22 -7.48
CA LEU A 65 -11.00 14.58 -6.77
C LEU A 65 -10.13 15.55 -7.58
N ALA A 66 -10.02 15.37 -8.90
CA ALA A 66 -9.32 16.31 -9.77
C ALA A 66 -10.02 17.68 -9.81
N SER A 67 -11.35 17.68 -9.89
CA SER A 67 -12.18 18.88 -9.88
C SER A 67 -12.08 19.65 -8.55
N GLN A 68 -12.12 18.94 -7.42
CA GLN A 68 -11.93 19.52 -6.08
C GLN A 68 -10.55 20.15 -5.92
N ARG A 69 -9.51 19.56 -6.52
CA ARG A 69 -8.16 20.15 -6.53
C ARG A 69 -8.10 21.40 -7.41
N GLY A 70 -8.81 21.42 -8.53
CA GLY A 70 -8.92 22.59 -9.39
C GLY A 70 -7.58 23.10 -9.96
N THR A 71 -6.59 22.21 -10.10
CA THR A 71 -5.25 22.52 -10.61
C THR A 71 -5.06 21.88 -11.99
N PRO A 72 -4.27 22.50 -12.89
CA PRO A 72 -4.04 21.94 -14.21
C PRO A 72 -3.38 20.55 -14.11
N GLU A 73 -2.44 20.36 -13.19
CA GLU A 73 -1.75 19.07 -13.00
C GLU A 73 -2.71 17.95 -12.58
N ALA A 74 -3.74 18.26 -11.78
CA ALA A 74 -4.73 17.27 -11.36
C ALA A 74 -5.60 16.80 -12.54
N PHE A 75 -6.00 17.71 -13.42
CA PHE A 75 -6.76 17.36 -14.63
C PHE A 75 -5.89 16.63 -15.66
N GLU A 76 -4.63 17.04 -15.86
CA GLU A 76 -3.69 16.35 -16.74
C GLU A 76 -3.45 14.90 -16.31
N LEU A 77 -3.27 14.69 -15.01
CA LEU A 77 -3.04 13.36 -14.45
C LEU A 77 -4.30 12.48 -14.54
N PHE A 78 -5.50 13.05 -14.41
CA PHE A 78 -6.75 12.33 -14.70
C PHE A 78 -6.83 11.92 -16.18
N ILE A 79 -6.55 12.84 -17.10
CA ILE A 79 -6.56 12.57 -18.56
C ILE A 79 -5.52 11.51 -18.93
N ALA A 80 -4.33 11.53 -18.31
CA ALA A 80 -3.29 10.54 -18.57
C ALA A 80 -3.69 9.11 -18.15
N ARG A 81 -4.63 8.97 -17.21
CA ARG A 81 -5.13 7.67 -16.72
C ARG A 81 -6.39 7.21 -17.43
N HIS A 82 -7.32 8.14 -17.69
CA HIS A 82 -8.67 7.84 -18.15
C HIS A 82 -8.98 8.54 -19.48
N GLY A 83 -7.99 8.72 -20.36
CA GLY A 83 -8.09 9.57 -21.55
C GLY A 83 -9.18 9.19 -22.55
N ASP A 84 -9.64 7.93 -22.53
CA ASP A 84 -10.71 7.40 -23.38
C ASP A 84 -12.11 7.46 -22.72
N ASP A 85 -12.19 7.84 -21.43
CA ASP A 85 -13.45 7.95 -20.71
C ASP A 85 -14.20 9.23 -21.11
N PRO A 86 -15.55 9.22 -21.19
CA PRO A 86 -16.33 10.43 -21.48
C PRO A 86 -16.08 11.59 -20.50
N LEU A 87 -15.62 11.35 -19.27
CA LEU A 87 -15.23 12.39 -18.32
C LEU A 87 -13.90 13.06 -18.69
N ALA A 88 -13.04 12.43 -19.50
CA ALA A 88 -11.80 13.05 -19.97
C ALA A 88 -12.05 14.30 -20.80
N GLU A 89 -13.13 14.32 -21.60
CA GLU A 89 -13.50 15.51 -22.37
C GLU A 89 -13.87 16.68 -21.45
N LYS A 90 -14.54 16.40 -20.32
CA LYS A 90 -14.81 17.43 -19.31
C LYS A 90 -13.53 17.91 -18.64
N ALA A 91 -12.62 16.99 -18.30
CA ALA A 91 -11.32 17.35 -17.71
C ALA A 91 -10.48 18.21 -18.66
N ARG A 92 -10.49 17.94 -19.97
CA ARG A 92 -9.82 18.76 -20.99
C ARG A 92 -10.41 20.17 -21.06
N ALA A 93 -11.73 20.30 -20.97
CA ALA A 93 -12.40 21.59 -20.96
C ALA A 93 -12.01 22.43 -19.73
N GLU A 94 -11.97 21.80 -18.54
CA GLU A 94 -11.53 22.45 -17.30
C GLU A 94 -10.05 22.84 -17.34
N LEU A 95 -9.18 21.96 -17.86
CA LEU A 95 -7.76 22.26 -18.05
C LEU A 95 -7.59 23.51 -18.93
N LYS A 96 -8.29 23.58 -20.07
CA LYS A 96 -8.26 24.74 -20.97
C LYS A 96 -8.72 26.03 -20.28
N ARG A 97 -9.68 25.94 -19.35
CA ARG A 97 -10.17 27.09 -18.57
C ARG A 97 -9.12 27.61 -17.60
N LEU A 98 -8.35 26.71 -16.97
CA LEU A 98 -7.31 27.06 -16.01
C LEU A 98 -6.04 27.63 -16.65
N THR A 99 -5.73 27.21 -17.87
CA THR A 99 -4.52 27.65 -18.61
C THR A 99 -4.73 28.94 -19.41
N ARG A 100 -5.94 29.50 -19.39
CA ARG A 100 -6.29 30.72 -20.13
C ARG A 100 -5.91 31.97 -19.34
#